data_AF-A0A5N5TD29-F1
#
_entry.id   AF-A0A5N5TD29-F1
#
_cell.length_a   1.000
_cell.length_b   1.000
_cell.length_c   1.000
_cell.angle_alpha   90.00
_cell.angle_beta   90.00
_cell.angle_gamma   90.00
#
_symmetry.space_group_name_H-M   'P 1'
#
loop_
_entity.id
_entity.type
_entity.pdbx_description
1 polymer ?
#
loop_
_entity_poly.entity_id
_entity_poly.type
_entity_poly.pdbx_seq_one_letter_code
_entity_poly.pdbx_strand_id
1 'polypeptide(L)'
;LKIKYFQIYFEPLPDITSHLSERNHSSRLSNSDTSNSNEDWFAEPFKNFPRNQLQYVRKLGSGWFGQVLEGRAIGIDTDHTSTVITKGISAKSTPVVVKALREDASAREQAFFLQELIPL
;
A
#
# COMPACT_ATOMS: atom_id res chain seq x y z
N LEU A 1 23.52 49.47 12.31
CA LEU A 1 23.01 48.21 11.70
C LEU A 1 21.68 48.50 11.02
N LYS A 2 21.49 48.10 9.75
CA LYS A 2 20.24 48.30 9.00
C LYS A 2 19.69 46.91 8.65
N ILE A 3 18.63 46.48 9.35
CA ILE A 3 18.01 45.17 9.14
C ILE A 3 17.09 45.29 7.92
N LYS A 4 17.38 44.52 6.86
CA LYS A 4 16.50 44.38 5.70
C LYS A 4 15.49 43.27 5.99
N TYR A 5 14.20 43.61 5.99
CA TYR A 5 13.14 42.62 5.98
C TYR A 5 12.92 42.17 4.54
N PHE A 6 13.05 40.88 4.28
CA PHE A 6 12.59 40.26 3.05
C PHE A 6 11.13 39.82 3.27
N GLN A 7 10.21 40.37 2.47
CA GLN A 7 8.85 39.84 2.43
C GLN A 7 8.89 38.50 1.69
N ILE A 8 8.65 37.42 2.42
CA ILE A 8 8.43 36.09 1.84
C ILE A 8 6.95 36.05 1.46
N TYR A 9 6.67 36.14 0.17
CA TYR A 9 5.33 35.95 -0.36
C TYR A 9 5.10 34.45 -0.53
N PHE A 10 4.19 33.89 0.26
CA PHE A 10 3.72 32.53 0.07
C PHE A 10 2.52 32.59 -0.87
N GLU A 11 2.61 31.86 -1.98
CA GLU A 11 1.45 31.62 -2.82
C GLU A 11 0.42 30.80 -2.01
N PRO A 12 -0.85 31.23 -1.93
CA PRO A 12 -1.86 30.51 -1.17
C PRO A 12 -2.03 29.11 -1.77
N LEU A 13 -2.15 28.11 -0.90
CA LEU A 13 -2.46 26.75 -1.32
C LEU A 13 -3.77 26.78 -2.14
N PRO A 14 -3.86 26.03 -3.25
CA PRO A 14 -5.03 26.06 -4.11
C PRO A 14 -6.30 25.66 -3.33
N ASP A 15 -7.41 26.32 -3.64
CA ASP A 15 -8.70 26.05 -3.02
C ASP A 15 -9.16 24.61 -3.30
N ILE A 16 -9.33 23.81 -2.24
CA ILE A 16 -9.68 22.38 -2.30
C ILE A 16 -11.12 22.17 -2.84
N THR A 17 -11.89 23.24 -3.01
CA THR A 17 -13.31 23.18 -3.38
C THR A 17 -13.55 22.71 -4.82
N SER A 18 -12.54 22.69 -5.70
CA SER A 18 -12.66 22.06 -7.03
C SER A 18 -12.71 20.53 -6.96
N HIS A 19 -12.21 19.91 -5.88
CA HIS A 19 -12.12 18.45 -5.77
C HIS A 19 -13.37 17.78 -5.15
N LEU A 20 -14.35 18.57 -4.66
CA LEU A 20 -15.61 18.00 -4.18
C LEU A 20 -16.53 17.56 -5.33
N SER A 21 -16.31 18.09 -6.53
CA SER A 21 -16.99 17.71 -7.78
C SER A 21 -16.22 16.65 -8.59
N GLU A 22 -14.96 16.38 -8.22
CA GLU A 22 -14.13 15.29 -8.76
C GLU A 22 -13.88 14.24 -7.67
N ARG A 23 -14.97 13.64 -7.16
CA ARG A 23 -14.92 12.25 -6.65
C ARG A 23 -14.86 11.23 -7.79
N ASN A 24 -14.21 11.62 -8.89
CA ASN A 24 -13.78 10.70 -9.92
C ASN A 24 -12.38 10.29 -9.53
N HIS A 25 -12.31 9.11 -8.92
CA HIS A 25 -11.10 8.33 -8.74
C HIS A 25 -10.13 8.58 -9.89
N SER A 26 -8.96 9.09 -9.53
CA SER A 26 -7.77 9.26 -10.34
C SER A 26 -7.85 8.55 -11.70
N SER A 27 -7.88 9.35 -12.77
CA SER A 27 -7.75 8.95 -14.16
C SER A 27 -6.40 8.27 -14.42
N ARG A 28 -6.27 7.01 -14.02
CA ARG A 28 -5.13 6.15 -14.36
C ARG A 28 -5.50 4.88 -15.10
N LEU A 29 -6.72 4.75 -15.58
CA LEU A 29 -7.15 3.57 -16.34
C LEU A 29 -7.84 4.01 -17.62
N SER A 30 -7.06 4.05 -18.70
CA SER A 30 -7.58 3.70 -20.03
C SER A 30 -8.04 2.24 -19.92
N ASN A 31 -9.26 1.97 -20.37
CA ASN A 31 -9.87 0.65 -20.45
C ASN A 31 -8.85 -0.43 -20.83
N SER A 32 -8.54 -1.33 -19.92
CA SER A 32 -8.31 -2.72 -20.28
C SER A 32 -9.37 -3.54 -19.55
N ASP A 33 -10.35 -3.99 -20.33
CA ASP A 33 -11.21 -5.13 -19.99
C ASP A 33 -10.30 -6.35 -19.84
N THR A 34 -9.60 -6.46 -18.72
CA THR A 34 -8.91 -7.67 -18.33
C THR A 34 -9.74 -8.30 -17.25
N SER A 35 -10.46 -9.34 -17.65
CA SER A 35 -11.10 -10.35 -16.81
C SER A 35 -10.07 -11.10 -15.96
N ASN A 36 -9.28 -10.37 -15.18
CA ASN A 36 -8.36 -10.94 -14.22
C ASN A 36 -9.22 -11.39 -13.06
N SER A 37 -9.62 -12.66 -13.13
CA SER A 37 -10.28 -13.33 -12.03
C SER A 37 -9.42 -13.13 -10.77
N ASN A 38 -10.04 -12.94 -9.60
CA ASN A 38 -9.32 -12.80 -8.34
C ASN A 38 -8.34 -13.97 -8.07
N GLU A 39 -8.48 -15.08 -8.80
CA GLU A 39 -7.61 -16.26 -8.77
C GLU A 39 -6.15 -15.94 -9.17
N ASP A 40 -5.93 -14.98 -10.08
CA ASP A 40 -4.59 -14.61 -10.55
C ASP A 40 -3.73 -13.99 -9.43
N TRP A 41 -4.37 -13.32 -8.46
CA TRP A 41 -3.68 -12.72 -7.31
C TRP A 41 -3.10 -13.77 -6.34
N PHE A 42 -3.63 -14.99 -6.38
CA PHE A 42 -3.23 -16.06 -5.46
C PHE A 42 -2.35 -17.12 -6.12
N ALA A 43 -2.04 -16.96 -7.41
CA ALA A 43 -1.08 -17.78 -8.15
C ALA A 43 0.37 -17.27 -7.98
N GLU A 44 1.35 -18.10 -8.31
CA GLU A 44 2.76 -17.67 -8.41
C GLU A 44 2.88 -16.58 -9.50
N PRO A 45 3.63 -15.49 -9.30
CA PRO A 45 4.60 -15.21 -8.22
C PRO A 45 4.00 -14.50 -6.98
N PHE A 46 2.70 -14.21 -6.95
CA PHE A 46 2.02 -13.49 -5.87
C PHE A 46 1.57 -14.41 -4.72
N LYS A 47 2.30 -15.50 -4.50
CA LYS A 47 1.97 -16.49 -3.49
C LYS A 47 1.73 -15.84 -2.13
N ASN A 48 0.61 -16.18 -1.51
CA ASN A 48 0.26 -15.66 -0.19
C ASN A 48 1.37 -15.87 0.83
N PHE A 49 1.76 -14.79 1.52
CA PHE A 49 2.64 -14.87 2.67
C PHE A 49 1.95 -15.67 3.81
N PRO A 50 2.62 -16.65 4.44
CA PRO A 50 2.02 -17.48 5.48
C PRO A 50 1.64 -16.66 6.72
N ARG A 51 0.34 -16.63 7.05
CA ARG A 51 -0.20 -15.77 8.12
C ARG A 51 0.37 -16.07 9.51
N ASN A 52 0.79 -17.31 9.78
CA ASN A 52 1.43 -17.68 11.05
C ASN A 52 2.84 -17.09 11.21
N GLN A 53 3.44 -16.58 10.13
CA GLN A 53 4.73 -15.88 10.15
C GLN A 53 4.55 -14.35 10.17
N LEU A 54 3.31 -13.85 10.24
CA LEU A 54 2.97 -12.43 10.32
C LEU A 54 2.35 -12.11 11.68
N GLN A 55 2.97 -11.19 12.41
CA GLN A 55 2.45 -10.68 13.66
C GLN A 55 2.03 -9.21 13.49
N TYR A 56 0.79 -8.89 13.86
CA TYR A 56 0.33 -7.50 13.96
C TYR A 56 0.80 -6.90 15.29
N VAL A 57 1.33 -5.68 15.26
CA VAL A 57 1.87 -4.97 16.41
C VAL A 57 0.89 -3.90 16.88
N ARG A 58 0.54 -2.94 16.01
CA ARG A 58 -0.40 -1.86 16.34
C ARG A 58 -0.99 -1.24 15.08
N LYS A 59 -2.10 -0.51 15.23
CA LYS A 59 -2.67 0.32 14.16
C LYS A 59 -1.83 1.58 13.96
N LEU A 60 -1.48 1.86 12.70
CA LEU A 60 -0.82 3.10 12.27
C LEU A 60 -1.83 4.13 11.74
N GLY A 61 -2.92 3.68 11.12
CA GLY A 61 -3.92 4.57 10.56
C GLY A 61 -5.10 3.86 9.91
N SER A 62 -5.91 4.65 9.21
CA SER A 62 -7.02 4.15 8.39
C SER A 62 -7.14 4.95 7.10
N GLY A 63 -7.63 4.30 6.05
CA GLY A 63 -7.88 4.90 4.75
C GLY A 63 -9.23 4.44 4.19
N TRP A 64 -9.46 4.73 2.90
CA TRP A 64 -10.69 4.33 2.21
C TRP A 64 -10.91 2.80 2.29
N PHE A 65 -9.85 2.02 2.08
CA PHE A 65 -9.88 0.56 2.11
C PHE A 65 -10.06 -0.02 3.52
N GLY A 66 -9.62 0.65 4.58
CA GLY A 66 -9.68 0.08 5.92
C GLY A 66 -8.54 0.54 6.80
N GLN A 67 -7.74 -0.40 7.30
CA GLN A 67 -6.72 -0.13 8.32
C GLN A 67 -5.30 -0.34 7.80
N VAL A 68 -4.38 0.42 8.36
CA VAL A 68 -2.94 0.25 8.15
C VAL A 68 -2.33 -0.15 9.48
N LEU A 69 -1.62 -1.28 9.50
CA LEU A 69 -1.05 -1.90 10.68
C LEU A 69 0.47 -1.96 10.58
N GLU A 70 1.14 -1.73 11.70
CA GLU A 70 2.54 -2.11 11.90
C GLU A 70 2.59 -3.61 12.19
N GLY A 71 3.50 -4.33 11.54
CA GLY A 71 3.67 -5.75 11.71
C GLY A 71 5.13 -6.21 11.71
N ARG A 72 5.31 -7.48 12.05
CA ARG A 72 6.59 -8.19 11.99
C ARG A 72 6.40 -9.46 11.17
N ALA A 73 7.19 -9.61 10.11
CA ALA A 73 7.15 -10.77 9.23
C ALA A 73 8.45 -11.58 9.38
N ILE A 74 8.32 -12.90 9.48
CA ILE A 74 9.47 -13.81 9.59
C ILE A 74 9.73 -14.42 8.22
N GLY A 75 10.97 -14.39 7.73
CA GLY A 75 11.33 -15.04 6.47
C GLY A 75 10.89 -14.28 5.20
N ILE A 76 10.60 -12.97 5.30
CA ILE A 76 10.56 -12.10 4.14
C ILE A 76 12.00 -11.89 3.65
N ASP A 77 12.26 -12.32 2.41
CA ASP A 77 13.48 -11.96 1.69
C ASP A 77 13.29 -10.57 1.10
N THR A 78 13.98 -9.58 1.65
CA THR A 78 13.96 -8.20 1.15
C THR A 78 14.89 -7.99 -0.03
N ASP A 79 15.78 -8.96 -0.28
CA ASP A 79 16.79 -8.86 -1.31
C ASP A 79 16.31 -9.71 -2.49
N HIS A 80 15.75 -9.06 -3.52
CA HIS A 80 15.36 -9.70 -4.79
C HIS A 80 16.52 -10.42 -5.52
N THR A 81 17.70 -10.51 -4.91
CA THR A 81 18.93 -11.11 -5.42
C THR A 81 19.28 -12.45 -4.77
N SER A 82 18.59 -12.91 -3.73
CA SER A 82 18.99 -14.13 -3.01
C SER A 82 18.39 -15.41 -3.58
N THR A 83 18.79 -15.76 -4.81
CA THR A 83 18.95 -17.17 -5.14
C THR A 83 20.14 -17.69 -4.33
N VAL A 84 19.87 -18.21 -3.14
CA VAL A 84 20.60 -19.29 -2.41
C VAL A 84 20.22 -19.19 -0.94
N ILE A 85 19.28 -20.05 -0.54
CA ILE A 85 18.92 -20.29 0.84
C ILE A 85 20.12 -20.98 1.52
N THR A 86 20.95 -20.23 2.24
CA THR A 86 21.80 -20.82 3.27
C THR A 86 20.92 -21.14 4.47
N LYS A 87 20.44 -22.38 4.45
CA LYS A 87 19.74 -23.11 5.51
C LYS A 87 20.57 -23.03 6.80
N GLY A 88 20.29 -22.05 7.67
CA GLY A 88 21.00 -21.93 8.95
C GLY A 88 20.96 -20.56 9.63
N ILE A 89 20.45 -19.51 8.98
CA ILE A 89 20.44 -18.16 9.56
C ILE A 89 19.13 -17.93 10.30
N SER A 90 19.23 -17.54 11.57
CA SER A 90 18.14 -17.14 12.47
C SER A 90 17.02 -16.42 11.72
N ALA A 91 15.78 -16.87 11.94
CA ALA A 91 14.61 -16.38 11.24
C ALA A 91 14.44 -14.86 11.49
N LYS A 92 14.96 -14.05 10.58
CA LYS A 92 15.01 -12.60 10.72
C LYS A 92 13.58 -12.08 10.72
N SER A 93 13.22 -11.38 11.79
CA SER A 93 11.95 -10.66 11.89
C SER A 93 12.11 -9.29 11.23
N THR A 94 11.45 -9.10 10.09
CA THR A 94 11.47 -7.86 9.31
C THR A 94 10.24 -7.02 9.67
N PRO A 95 10.39 -5.73 10.02
CA PRO A 95 9.25 -4.84 10.22
C PRO A 95 8.54 -4.61 8.88
N VAL A 96 7.21 -4.67 8.90
CA VAL A 96 6.35 -4.50 7.72
C VAL A 96 5.19 -3.56 8.01
N VAL A 97 4.62 -3.01 6.94
CA VAL A 97 3.34 -2.29 6.98
C VAL A 97 2.31 -3.16 6.28
N VAL A 98 1.19 -3.43 6.95
CA VAL A 98 0.10 -4.25 6.40
C VAL A 98 -1.10 -3.36 6.12
N LYS A 99 -1.58 -3.36 4.88
CA LYS A 99 -2.88 -2.79 4.52
C LYS A 99 -3.94 -3.88 4.67
N ALA A 100 -5.00 -3.60 5.41
CA ALA A 100 -6.11 -4.52 5.62
C ALA A 100 -7.42 -3.86 5.17
N LEU A 101 -8.11 -4.54 4.24
CA LEU A 101 -9.43 -4.15 3.77
C LEU A 101 -10.47 -4.36 4.89
N ARG A 102 -11.45 -3.46 4.98
CA ARG A 102 -12.60 -3.57 5.90
C ARG A 102 -13.49 -4.79 5.56
N GLU A 103 -14.13 -5.37 6.57
CA GLU A 103 -14.96 -6.57 6.42
C GLU A 103 -16.22 -6.34 5.57
N ASP A 104 -16.74 -5.11 5.60
CA ASP A 104 -17.93 -4.66 4.87
C ASP A 104 -17.61 -4.11 3.47
N ALA A 105 -16.39 -4.32 2.96
CA ALA A 105 -15.98 -3.81 1.66
C ALA A 105 -16.79 -4.45 0.52
N SER A 106 -17.35 -3.60 -0.34
CA SER A 106 -18.03 -4.02 -1.56
C SER A 106 -17.10 -4.76 -2.52
N ALA A 107 -17.65 -5.56 -3.43
CA ALA A 107 -16.87 -6.24 -4.47
C ALA A 107 -16.04 -5.25 -5.32
N ARG A 108 -16.57 -4.05 -5.54
CA ARG A 108 -15.85 -2.98 -6.26
C ARG A 108 -14.65 -2.47 -5.47
N GLU A 109 -14.77 -2.28 -4.16
CA GLU A 109 -13.67 -1.86 -3.30
C GLU A 109 -12.60 -2.95 -3.16
N GLN A 110 -13.01 -4.23 -3.10
CA GLN A 110 -12.09 -5.37 -3.13
C GLN A 110 -11.25 -5.36 -4.42
N ALA A 111 -11.89 -5.18 -5.57
CA ALA A 111 -11.20 -5.10 -6.86
C ALA A 111 -10.21 -3.93 -6.92
N PHE A 112 -10.64 -2.73 -6.50
CA PHE A 112 -9.74 -1.57 -6.44
C PHE A 112 -8.55 -1.78 -5.49
N PHE A 113 -8.79 -2.42 -4.36
CA PHE A 113 -7.75 -2.69 -3.37
C PHE A 113 -6.67 -3.63 -3.93
N LEU A 114 -7.08 -4.69 -4.65
CA LEU A 114 -6.14 -5.61 -5.29
C LEU A 114 -5.36 -4.93 -6.44
N GLN A 115 -6.02 -4.09 -7.24
CA GLN A 115 -5.35 -3.36 -8.32
C GLN A 115 -4.24 -2.42 -7.83
N GLU A 116 -4.39 -1.82 -6.64
CA GLU A 116 -3.34 -0.96 -6.04
C GLU A 116 -2.08 -1.75 -5.68
N LEU A 117 -2.19 -3.06 -5.46
CA LEU A 117 -1.09 -3.90 -4.98
C LEU A 117 -0.28 -4.54 -6.12
N ILE A 118 -0.72 -4.42 -7.36
CA ILE A 118 0.02 -4.91 -8.53
C ILE A 118 1.32 -4.10 -8.64
N PRO A 119 2.52 -4.74 -8.58
CA PRO A 119 3.79 -4.06 -8.79
C PRO A 119 3.81 -3.39 -10.17
N LEU A 120 4.32 -2.16 -10.23
CA LEU A 120 4.58 -1.45 -11.49
C LEU A 120 5.69 -2.11 -12.32
#